data_AF-F9GNB3-F1
#
_entry.id   AF-F9GNB3-F1
#
_cell.length_a   1.000
_cell.length_b   1.000
_cell.length_c   1.000
_cell.angle_alpha   90.00
_cell.angle_beta   90.00
_cell.angle_gamma   90.00
#
_symmetry.space_group_name_H-M   'P 1'
#
loop_
_entity.id
_entity.type
_entity.pdbx_description
1 polymer ?
#
loop_
_entity_poly.entity_id
_entity_poly.type
_entity_poly.pdbx_seq_one_letter_code
_entity_poly.pdbx_strand_id
1 'polypeptide(L)'
;MIFMQQDYLSQQRFSDLSLHPIVRDALAKKGFDFCTPIQALSLPISLNGRDVAGQAQTGTGKTMAFLTATFHHLLTHQDPNLEYPHPRALILAPTRELAVQISNDAEFLAKACGLKTALAYGGDGYDKQLQAIERGVDILIGTTGRVIDYVKQGVIALDEIQVVVLDEADRMFDLGFIRDIRYLLRKCPAPQSRLTMLFSATLSYKVRELAFEDMNDPEYIEIEPEQKTGHRIKEELFYPSNQDKMALLLTLMEDEWPERCIVFANTKHRCEEIWGYLAADGHRVGLLTGDVAQKKRLSLLKQFTDGDLDILVATDVAARGLHISDVTHVFNYDLPDDREDYVHRIGRTGRAGESGVSISFACEEYAMNLPAIEEYIGHSIPVSQYETEALLELPKPYRLKRAVPPQGHTRHRSYHTK
;
A
#
# COMPACT_ATOMS: atom_id res chain seq x y z
N MET A 1 -33.92 -17.12 11.56
CA MET A 1 -33.25 -15.86 11.17
C MET A 1 -31.86 -15.93 11.77
N ILE A 2 -30.93 -16.57 11.05
CA ILE A 2 -29.58 -16.87 11.51
C ILE A 2 -28.75 -15.63 11.19
N PHE A 3 -28.28 -14.93 12.23
CA PHE A 3 -27.24 -13.92 12.07
C PHE A 3 -25.98 -14.65 11.58
N MET A 4 -25.57 -14.40 10.34
CA MET A 4 -24.19 -14.66 9.93
C MET A 4 -23.32 -13.71 10.74
N GLN A 5 -22.62 -14.26 11.74
CA GLN A 5 -21.60 -13.55 12.49
C GLN A 5 -20.48 -13.21 11.50
N GLN A 6 -20.21 -11.92 11.30
CA GLN A 6 -19.12 -11.44 10.46
C GLN A 6 -17.80 -11.76 11.17
N ASP A 7 -17.10 -12.80 10.72
CA ASP A 7 -15.90 -13.37 11.35
C ASP A 7 -14.66 -12.43 11.41
N TYR A 8 -14.77 -11.17 10.97
CA TYR A 8 -13.68 -10.18 10.98
C TYR A 8 -13.84 -9.05 12.02
N LEU A 9 -14.98 -9.00 12.73
CA LEU A 9 -15.27 -7.98 13.74
C LEU A 9 -15.07 -8.56 15.14
N SER A 10 -14.42 -7.78 16.01
CA SER A 10 -14.37 -8.07 17.44
C SER A 10 -15.74 -7.81 18.09
N GLN A 11 -15.92 -8.28 19.32
CA GLN A 11 -17.11 -7.96 20.12
C GLN A 11 -17.08 -6.54 20.70
N GLN A 12 -15.95 -5.83 20.60
CA GLN A 12 -15.78 -4.47 21.11
C GLN A 12 -16.49 -3.48 20.19
N ARG A 13 -17.38 -2.64 20.75
CA ARG A 13 -18.00 -1.54 20.00
C ARG A 13 -17.18 -0.27 20.11
N PHE A 14 -17.24 0.56 19.07
CA PHE A 14 -16.71 1.93 19.14
C PHE A 14 -17.44 2.77 20.19
N SER A 15 -18.74 2.53 20.40
CA SER A 15 -19.53 3.22 21.42
C SER A 15 -19.05 3.01 22.86
N ASP A 16 -18.33 1.91 23.09
CA ASP A 16 -17.90 1.49 24.43
C ASP A 16 -16.51 2.04 24.77
N LEU A 17 -15.84 2.65 23.79
CA LEU A 17 -14.55 3.32 23.97
C LEU A 17 -14.76 4.77 24.45
N SER A 18 -13.82 5.29 25.24
CA SER A 18 -13.79 6.67 25.74
C SER A 18 -13.45 7.70 24.65
N LEU A 19 -14.19 7.68 23.55
CA LEU A 19 -14.00 8.58 22.41
C LEU A 19 -14.56 9.97 22.66
N HIS A 20 -14.01 10.95 21.94
CA HIS A 20 -14.57 12.29 21.94
C HIS A 20 -15.96 12.22 21.29
N PRO A 21 -17.01 12.87 21.84
CA PRO A 21 -18.39 12.70 21.36
C PRO A 21 -18.56 12.90 19.86
N ILE A 22 -17.90 13.92 19.29
CA ILE A 22 -17.95 14.21 17.85
C ILE A 22 -17.39 13.05 17.01
N VAL A 23 -16.27 12.45 17.44
CA VAL A 23 -15.64 11.31 16.73
C VAL A 23 -16.53 10.09 16.79
N ARG A 24 -17.06 9.77 17.98
CA ARG A 24 -18.00 8.66 18.18
C ARG A 24 -19.23 8.79 17.29
N ASP A 25 -19.83 9.97 17.24
CA ASP A 25 -21.04 10.21 16.46
C ASP A 25 -20.74 10.17 14.94
N ALA A 26 -19.56 10.62 14.51
CA ALA A 26 -19.12 10.53 13.12
C ALA A 26 -18.92 9.06 12.68
N LEU A 27 -18.31 8.23 13.53
CA LEU A 27 -18.12 6.80 13.29
C LEU A 27 -19.48 6.08 13.19
N ALA A 28 -20.38 6.33 14.13
CA ALA A 28 -21.73 5.74 14.12
C ALA A 28 -22.51 6.12 12.85
N LYS A 29 -22.46 7.40 12.43
CA LYS A 29 -23.11 7.86 11.18
C LYS A 29 -22.54 7.19 9.93
N LYS A 30 -21.28 6.81 9.95
CA LYS A 30 -20.61 6.13 8.83
C LYS A 30 -20.83 4.61 8.85
N GLY A 31 -21.43 4.07 9.90
CA GLY A 31 -21.73 2.64 10.06
C GLY A 31 -20.64 1.83 10.76
N PHE A 32 -19.73 2.49 11.49
CA PHE A 32 -18.72 1.80 12.30
C PHE A 32 -19.27 1.43 13.68
N ASP A 33 -19.93 0.28 13.77
CA ASP A 33 -20.51 -0.21 15.03
C ASP A 33 -19.49 -0.98 15.89
N PHE A 34 -18.79 -1.94 15.28
CA PHE A 34 -17.83 -2.83 15.94
C PHE A 34 -16.41 -2.60 15.44
N CYS A 35 -15.44 -2.76 16.35
CA CYS A 35 -14.02 -2.67 16.05
C CYS A 35 -13.52 -3.95 15.36
N THR A 36 -12.58 -3.83 14.43
CA THR A 36 -11.72 -4.95 14.01
C THR A 36 -10.75 -5.33 15.16
N PRO A 37 -10.10 -6.51 15.12
CA PRO A 37 -9.17 -6.92 16.16
C PRO A 37 -8.06 -5.89 16.46
N ILE A 38 -7.42 -5.34 15.42
CA ILE A 38 -6.39 -4.32 15.60
C ILE A 38 -6.94 -3.06 16.28
N GLN A 39 -8.15 -2.62 15.89
CA GLN A 39 -8.80 -1.45 16.48
C GLN A 39 -9.16 -1.69 17.95
N ALA A 40 -9.69 -2.86 18.28
CA ALA A 40 -10.09 -3.23 19.63
C ALA A 40 -8.91 -3.26 20.61
N LEU A 41 -7.73 -3.69 20.14
CA LEU A 41 -6.52 -3.71 20.96
C LEU A 41 -5.82 -2.35 21.00
N SER A 42 -5.74 -1.63 19.87
CA SER A 42 -4.94 -0.40 19.78
C SER A 42 -5.64 0.85 20.31
N LEU A 43 -6.96 0.96 20.14
CA LEU A 43 -7.69 2.16 20.52
C LEU A 43 -7.70 2.40 22.04
N PRO A 44 -7.95 1.41 22.92
CA PRO A 44 -7.90 1.65 24.37
C PRO A 44 -6.56 2.22 24.85
N ILE A 45 -5.46 1.92 24.16
CA ILE A 45 -4.12 2.40 24.51
C ILE A 45 -3.90 3.81 23.93
N SER A 46 -4.07 3.96 22.63
CA SER A 46 -3.82 5.23 21.92
C SER A 46 -4.76 6.37 22.32
N LEU A 47 -6.02 6.06 22.66
CA LEU A 47 -6.97 7.06 23.18
C LEU A 47 -6.55 7.62 24.55
N ASN A 48 -5.77 6.87 25.33
CA ASN A 48 -5.17 7.35 26.59
C ASN A 48 -3.82 8.06 26.37
N GLY A 49 -3.45 8.36 25.12
CA GLY A 49 -2.22 9.07 24.78
C GLY A 49 -0.95 8.22 24.92
N ARG A 50 -1.06 6.89 24.97
CA ARG A 50 0.09 5.98 24.95
C ARG A 50 0.41 5.53 23.54
N ASP A 51 1.70 5.44 23.25
CA ASP A 51 2.23 5.04 21.95
C ASP A 51 1.90 3.59 21.61
N VAL A 52 1.70 3.31 20.32
CA VAL A 52 1.33 1.97 19.83
C VAL A 52 2.16 1.59 18.61
N ALA A 53 2.81 0.42 18.67
CA ALA A 53 3.43 -0.23 17.52
C ALA A 53 2.60 -1.47 17.13
N GLY A 54 1.74 -1.32 16.12
CA GLY A 54 0.79 -2.34 15.68
C GLY A 54 1.27 -3.13 14.45
N GLN A 55 1.37 -4.45 14.59
CA GLN A 55 1.50 -5.39 13.48
C GLN A 55 0.12 -5.86 13.03
N ALA A 56 -0.26 -5.51 11.80
CA ALA A 56 -1.41 -6.12 11.14
C ALA A 56 -1.32 -5.98 9.61
N GLN A 57 -1.93 -6.93 8.90
CA GLN A 57 -1.96 -6.93 7.43
C GLN A 57 -2.82 -5.78 6.88
N THR A 58 -2.64 -5.43 5.60
CA THR A 58 -3.52 -4.45 4.93
C THR A 58 -4.97 -4.96 4.89
N GLY A 59 -5.95 -4.06 5.03
CA GLY A 59 -7.37 -4.43 5.04
C GLY A 59 -7.91 -4.84 6.41
N THR A 60 -7.09 -4.87 7.47
CA THR A 60 -7.51 -5.21 8.84
C THR A 60 -8.08 -4.03 9.63
N GLY A 61 -8.22 -2.84 9.02
CA GLY A 61 -8.77 -1.65 9.66
C GLY A 61 -7.76 -0.74 10.38
N LYS A 62 -6.45 -0.88 10.10
CA LYS A 62 -5.37 -0.02 10.64
C LYS A 62 -5.64 1.48 10.45
N THR A 63 -6.07 1.86 9.24
CA THR A 63 -6.34 3.26 8.88
C THR A 63 -7.37 3.90 9.80
N MET A 64 -8.49 3.21 10.03
CA MET A 64 -9.50 3.71 10.97
C MET A 64 -9.04 3.70 12.42
N ALA A 65 -8.14 2.79 12.81
CA ALA A 65 -7.57 2.80 14.17
C ALA A 65 -6.79 4.08 14.44
N PHE A 66 -5.79 4.41 13.61
CA PHE A 66 -4.99 5.61 13.84
C PHE A 66 -5.75 6.89 13.54
N LEU A 67 -6.63 6.93 12.53
CA LEU A 67 -7.44 8.13 12.27
C LEU A 67 -8.33 8.43 13.46
N THR A 68 -9.03 7.43 14.00
CA THR A 68 -9.88 7.60 15.18
C THR A 68 -9.08 8.15 16.37
N ALA A 69 -7.89 7.59 16.64
CA ALA A 69 -7.02 8.06 17.70
C ALA A 69 -6.49 9.49 17.46
N THR A 70 -6.06 9.81 16.24
CA THR A 70 -5.58 11.15 15.86
C THR A 70 -6.67 12.20 16.06
N PHE A 71 -7.87 11.97 15.50
CA PHE A 71 -8.98 12.92 15.61
C PHE A 71 -9.45 13.07 17.07
N HIS A 72 -9.48 11.98 17.83
CA HIS A 72 -9.76 12.03 19.26
C HIS A 72 -8.73 12.90 19.99
N HIS A 73 -7.44 12.61 19.81
CA HIS A 73 -6.35 13.30 20.50
C HIS A 73 -6.36 14.81 20.22
N LEU A 74 -6.55 15.19 18.95
CA LEU A 74 -6.58 16.61 18.57
C LEU A 74 -7.78 17.35 19.18
N LEU A 75 -8.94 16.70 19.30
CA LEU A 75 -10.10 17.35 19.92
C LEU A 75 -10.00 17.39 21.45
N THR A 76 -9.42 16.38 22.08
CA THR A 76 -9.25 16.35 23.55
C THR A 76 -8.19 17.31 24.05
N HIS A 77 -7.19 17.65 23.22
CA HIS A 77 -6.09 18.55 23.54
C HIS A 77 -6.17 19.88 22.79
N GLN A 78 -7.36 20.27 22.31
CA GLN A 78 -7.55 21.55 21.64
C GLN A 78 -7.54 22.69 22.67
N ASP A 79 -6.67 23.68 22.48
CA ASP A 79 -6.79 24.96 23.19
C ASP A 79 -7.59 25.94 22.31
N PRO A 80 -8.79 26.37 22.73
CA PRO A 80 -9.60 27.31 21.96
C PRO A 80 -8.98 28.71 21.83
N ASN A 81 -7.92 29.02 22.58
CA ASN A 81 -7.25 30.32 22.53
C ASN A 81 -6.00 30.32 21.64
N LEU A 82 -5.59 29.16 21.12
CA LEU A 82 -4.43 29.05 20.24
C LEU A 82 -4.87 28.90 18.79
N GLU A 83 -4.30 29.73 17.92
CA GLU A 83 -4.32 29.49 16.49
C GLU A 83 -3.11 28.64 16.12
N TYR A 84 -3.34 27.59 15.33
CA TYR A 84 -2.28 26.68 14.88
C TYR A 84 -1.96 27.00 13.40
N PRO A 85 -0.88 27.75 13.11
CA PRO A 85 -0.49 28.08 11.74
C PRO A 85 0.10 26.86 11.00
N HIS A 86 0.51 25.83 11.74
CA HIS A 86 1.16 24.64 11.24
C HIS A 86 0.40 23.35 11.61
N PRO A 87 0.66 22.23 10.91
CA PRO A 87 0.01 20.96 11.22
C PRO A 87 0.24 20.53 12.67
N ARG A 88 -0.80 20.01 13.30
CA ARG A 88 -0.77 19.39 14.63
C ARG A 88 -0.66 17.87 14.56
N ALA A 89 -0.98 17.27 13.41
CA ALA A 89 -0.76 15.85 13.17
C ALA A 89 -0.06 15.62 11.83
N LEU A 90 0.86 14.64 11.83
CA LEU A 90 1.59 14.19 10.65
C LEU A 90 1.34 12.70 10.44
N ILE A 91 0.76 12.34 9.29
CA ILE A 91 0.56 10.95 8.87
C ILE A 91 1.45 10.68 7.66
N LEU A 92 2.47 9.84 7.85
CA LEU A 92 3.38 9.44 6.79
C LEU A 92 2.94 8.12 6.18
N ALA A 93 2.98 8.05 4.84
CA ALA A 93 2.73 6.85 4.06
C ALA A 93 3.88 6.64 3.04
N PRO A 94 4.30 5.40 2.73
CA PRO A 94 5.38 5.11 1.78
C PRO A 94 5.07 5.54 0.35
N THR A 95 3.79 5.64 -0.01
CA THR A 95 3.35 5.93 -1.38
C THR A 95 2.25 6.96 -1.45
N ARG A 96 2.20 7.64 -2.59
CA ARG A 96 1.16 8.61 -2.93
C ARG A 96 -0.22 7.99 -2.84
N GLU A 97 -0.39 6.77 -3.34
CA GLU A 97 -1.67 6.08 -3.38
C GLU A 97 -2.21 5.85 -1.98
N LEU A 98 -1.38 5.30 -1.09
CA LEU A 98 -1.76 5.12 0.30
C LEU A 98 -2.06 6.46 0.99
N ALA A 99 -1.26 7.51 0.75
CA ALA A 99 -1.57 8.83 1.29
C ALA A 99 -2.95 9.36 0.84
N VAL A 100 -3.30 9.19 -0.44
CA VAL A 100 -4.61 9.56 -0.97
C VAL A 100 -5.72 8.72 -0.36
N GLN A 101 -5.51 7.41 -0.18
CA GLN A 101 -6.48 6.52 0.47
C GLN A 101 -6.76 6.95 1.90
N ILE A 102 -5.71 7.19 2.70
CA ILE A 102 -5.83 7.69 4.07
C ILE A 102 -6.58 9.04 4.10
N SER A 103 -6.29 9.95 3.16
CA SER A 103 -6.99 11.24 3.10
C SER A 103 -8.47 11.10 2.76
N ASN A 104 -8.85 10.15 1.90
CA ASN A 104 -10.26 9.88 1.61
C ASN A 104 -10.96 9.29 2.82
N ASP A 105 -10.31 8.36 3.53
CA ASP A 105 -10.84 7.75 4.76
C ASP A 105 -10.97 8.78 5.89
N ALA A 106 -10.09 9.78 5.93
CA ALA A 106 -10.14 10.86 6.92
C ALA A 106 -11.26 11.89 6.65
N GLU A 107 -11.79 11.99 5.42
CA GLU A 107 -12.65 13.11 5.00
C GLU A 107 -13.91 13.25 5.87
N PHE A 108 -14.57 12.14 6.21
CA PHE A 108 -15.79 12.19 7.00
C PHE A 108 -15.53 12.63 8.46
N LEU A 109 -14.39 12.22 9.04
CA LEU A 109 -13.94 12.67 10.36
C LEU A 109 -13.53 14.14 10.32
N ALA A 110 -12.75 14.55 9.32
CA ALA A 110 -12.35 15.94 9.10
C ALA A 110 -13.56 16.87 9.05
N LYS A 111 -14.56 16.51 8.24
CA LYS A 111 -15.81 17.28 8.13
C LYS A 111 -16.61 17.33 9.42
N ALA A 112 -16.73 16.23 10.14
CA ALA A 112 -17.49 16.18 11.39
C ALA A 112 -16.80 16.95 12.52
N CYS A 113 -15.48 16.88 12.60
CA CYS A 113 -14.66 17.50 13.64
C CYS A 113 -14.30 18.96 13.33
N GLY A 114 -14.53 19.44 12.11
CA GLY A 114 -14.14 20.79 11.69
C GLY A 114 -12.63 20.98 11.54
N LEU A 115 -11.86 19.89 11.41
CA LEU A 115 -10.42 19.92 11.22
C LEU A 115 -10.07 19.88 9.72
N LYS A 116 -9.01 20.59 9.34
CA LYS A 116 -8.53 20.68 7.96
C LYS A 116 -7.43 19.66 7.70
N THR A 117 -7.59 18.87 6.64
CA THR A 117 -6.58 17.94 6.16
C THR A 117 -5.92 18.45 4.88
N ALA A 118 -4.62 18.23 4.71
CA ALA A 118 -3.91 18.46 3.45
C ALA A 118 -3.11 17.24 3.00
N LEU A 119 -2.97 17.09 1.68
CA LEU A 119 -2.18 16.03 1.04
C LEU A 119 -0.82 16.54 0.57
N ALA A 120 0.25 15.81 0.87
CA ALA A 120 1.62 16.11 0.46
C ALA A 120 2.29 14.91 -0.22
N TYR A 121 2.36 14.92 -1.56
CA TYR A 121 3.06 13.87 -2.31
C TYR A 121 3.72 14.36 -3.60
N GLY A 122 4.69 13.59 -4.09
CA GLY A 122 5.44 13.85 -5.34
C GLY A 122 4.62 13.74 -6.64
N GLY A 123 5.13 14.37 -7.70
CA GLY A 123 4.74 14.10 -9.10
C GLY A 123 3.73 15.06 -9.75
N ASP A 124 2.70 15.53 -9.04
CA ASP A 124 1.70 16.44 -9.64
C ASP A 124 1.03 17.34 -8.59
N GLY A 125 0.48 18.48 -9.03
CA GLY A 125 -0.39 19.34 -8.22
C GLY A 125 0.31 20.11 -7.11
N TYR A 126 1.60 20.41 -7.24
CA TYR A 126 2.38 21.11 -6.20
C TYR A 126 1.70 22.41 -5.74
N ASP A 127 1.29 23.27 -6.68
CA ASP A 127 0.67 24.56 -6.33
C ASP A 127 -0.67 24.39 -5.60
N LYS A 128 -1.46 23.37 -5.97
CA LYS A 128 -2.73 23.07 -5.28
C LYS A 128 -2.49 22.54 -3.86
N GLN A 129 -1.48 21.69 -3.69
CA GLN A 129 -1.07 21.17 -2.38
C GLN A 129 -0.58 22.32 -1.49
N LEU A 130 0.28 23.20 -2.04
CA LEU A 130 0.81 24.36 -1.33
C LEU A 130 -0.31 25.32 -0.89
N GLN A 131 -1.21 25.68 -1.79
CA GLN A 131 -2.36 26.55 -1.47
C GLN A 131 -3.28 25.94 -0.41
N ALA A 132 -3.43 24.61 -0.36
CA ALA A 132 -4.21 23.96 0.68
C ALA A 132 -3.55 24.09 2.06
N ILE A 133 -2.21 23.94 2.11
CA ILE A 133 -1.41 24.10 3.33
C ILE A 133 -1.42 25.56 3.81
N GLU A 134 -1.24 26.52 2.90
CA GLU A 134 -1.21 27.97 3.22
C GLU A 134 -2.55 28.50 3.77
N ARG A 135 -3.66 27.79 3.53
CA ARG A 135 -4.99 28.12 4.11
C ARG A 135 -5.17 27.63 5.56
N GLY A 136 -4.11 27.07 6.15
CA GLY A 136 -4.12 26.41 7.44
C GLY A 136 -4.50 24.94 7.32
N VAL A 137 -3.73 24.09 8.00
CA VAL A 137 -3.87 22.64 8.00
C VAL A 137 -3.69 22.13 9.43
N ASP A 138 -4.60 21.28 9.89
CA ASP A 138 -4.49 20.62 11.20
C ASP A 138 -3.78 19.27 11.06
N ILE A 139 -4.06 18.54 9.97
CA ILE A 139 -3.56 17.19 9.72
C ILE A 139 -2.90 17.13 8.34
N LEU A 140 -1.59 16.88 8.30
CA LEU A 140 -0.85 16.66 7.06
C LEU A 140 -0.69 15.17 6.79
N ILE A 141 -1.19 14.72 5.63
CA ILE A 141 -1.09 13.33 5.18
C ILE A 141 -0.18 13.30 3.95
N GLY A 142 0.91 12.55 3.99
CA GLY A 142 1.86 12.64 2.89
C GLY A 142 2.95 11.58 2.81
N THR A 143 3.66 11.60 1.68
CA THR A 143 4.87 10.80 1.47
C THR A 143 6.07 11.51 2.06
N THR A 144 6.99 10.76 2.66
CA THR A 144 8.18 11.26 3.37
C THR A 144 8.95 12.30 2.57
N GLY A 145 9.26 12.03 1.31
CA GLY A 145 10.02 12.96 0.45
C GLY A 145 9.36 14.33 0.27
N ARG A 146 8.05 14.38 -0.02
CA ARG A 146 7.35 15.67 -0.20
C ARG A 146 7.19 16.43 1.10
N VAL A 147 6.96 15.75 2.21
CA VAL A 147 6.92 16.42 3.53
C VAL A 147 8.27 17.05 3.85
N ILE A 148 9.37 16.35 3.58
CA ILE A 148 10.72 16.92 3.73
C ILE A 148 10.93 18.16 2.87
N ASP A 149 10.47 18.15 1.62
CA ASP A 149 10.57 19.31 0.75
C ASP A 149 9.88 20.54 1.36
N TYR A 150 8.65 20.37 1.88
CA TYR A 150 7.91 21.47 2.52
C TYR A 150 8.58 21.95 3.81
N VAL A 151 9.13 21.06 4.63
CA VAL A 151 9.90 21.42 5.83
C VAL A 151 11.16 22.20 5.46
N LYS A 152 11.93 21.72 4.47
CA LYS A 152 13.17 22.37 4.03
C LYS A 152 12.93 23.74 3.40
N GLN A 153 11.80 23.92 2.73
CA GLN A 153 11.39 25.19 2.13
C GLN A 153 10.78 26.16 3.15
N GLY A 154 10.52 25.73 4.38
CA GLY A 154 9.85 26.54 5.40
C GLY A 154 8.36 26.75 5.14
N VAL A 155 7.74 25.91 4.31
CA VAL A 155 6.29 25.93 4.03
C VAL A 155 5.50 25.44 5.25
N ILE A 156 6.05 24.45 5.96
CA ILE A 156 5.49 23.92 7.21
C ILE A 156 6.60 23.83 8.28
N ALA A 157 6.21 24.05 9.54
CA ALA A 157 6.98 23.64 10.70
C ALA A 157 6.33 22.39 11.34
N LEU A 158 7.11 21.60 12.06
CA LEU A 158 6.66 20.35 12.68
C LEU A 158 6.80 20.37 14.22
N ASP A 159 7.25 21.48 14.78
CA ASP A 159 7.52 21.67 16.20
C ASP A 159 6.25 21.75 17.08
N GLU A 160 5.07 21.87 16.46
CA GLU A 160 3.76 21.84 17.14
C GLU A 160 3.01 20.51 16.95
N ILE A 161 3.67 19.48 16.40
CA ILE A 161 3.04 18.18 16.15
C ILE A 161 2.71 17.46 17.47
N GLN A 162 1.43 17.21 17.68
CA GLN A 162 0.85 16.46 18.80
C GLN A 162 0.72 14.97 18.48
N VAL A 163 0.53 14.62 17.19
CA VAL A 163 0.34 13.22 16.76
C VAL A 163 1.20 12.89 15.55
N VAL A 164 1.95 11.81 15.61
CA VAL A 164 2.66 11.22 14.47
C VAL A 164 2.15 9.82 14.18
N VAL A 165 1.89 9.55 12.90
CA VAL A 165 1.54 8.21 12.41
C VAL A 165 2.53 7.79 11.32
N LEU A 166 3.07 6.57 11.44
CA LEU A 166 3.85 5.89 10.41
C LEU A 166 3.05 4.69 9.92
N ASP A 167 2.44 4.75 8.74
CA ASP A 167 1.69 3.63 8.16
C ASP A 167 2.52 2.88 7.10
N GLU A 168 2.44 1.55 7.10
CA GLU A 168 3.33 0.66 6.33
C GLU A 168 4.84 0.97 6.57
N ALA A 169 5.24 0.99 7.84
CA ALA A 169 6.59 1.36 8.25
C ALA A 169 7.68 0.44 7.67
N ASP A 170 7.48 -0.88 7.70
CA ASP A 170 8.35 -1.87 7.03
C ASP A 170 8.62 -1.50 5.57
N ARG A 171 7.57 -1.11 4.87
CA ARG A 171 7.69 -0.72 3.47
C ARG A 171 8.44 0.59 3.27
N MET A 172 8.32 1.54 4.19
CA MET A 172 9.16 2.73 4.13
C MET A 172 10.65 2.39 4.29
N PHE A 173 11.00 1.34 5.05
CA PHE A 173 12.36 0.83 5.12
C PHE A 173 12.83 0.23 3.80
N ASP A 174 12.00 -0.58 3.14
CA ASP A 174 12.32 -1.21 1.86
C ASP A 174 12.58 -0.17 0.76
N LEU A 175 11.88 0.97 0.83
CA LEU A 175 12.08 2.10 -0.07
C LEU A 175 13.27 3.00 0.32
N GLY A 176 13.96 2.70 1.43
CA GLY A 176 15.13 3.46 1.88
C GLY A 176 14.82 4.77 2.61
N PHE A 177 13.57 5.01 3.01
CA PHE A 177 13.15 6.27 3.63
C PHE A 177 13.51 6.42 5.11
N ILE A 178 14.21 5.45 5.72
CA ILE A 178 14.53 5.51 7.16
C ILE A 178 15.27 6.79 7.59
N ARG A 179 16.25 7.24 6.79
CA ARG A 179 17.00 8.47 7.09
C ARG A 179 16.10 9.70 7.04
N ASP A 180 15.17 9.68 6.10
CA ASP A 180 14.21 10.74 5.84
C ASP A 180 13.14 10.80 6.95
N ILE A 181 12.64 9.65 7.39
CA ILE A 181 11.74 9.54 8.54
C ILE A 181 12.42 10.09 9.80
N ARG A 182 13.62 9.59 10.14
CA ARG A 182 14.37 10.08 11.29
C ARG A 182 14.65 11.59 11.19
N TYR A 183 14.83 12.14 10.00
CA TYR A 183 14.95 13.60 9.80
C TYR A 183 13.67 14.34 10.19
N LEU A 184 12.51 13.86 9.75
CA LEU A 184 11.21 14.46 10.09
C LEU A 184 10.89 14.33 11.58
N LEU A 185 11.14 13.16 12.18
CA LEU A 185 10.85 12.92 13.61
C LEU A 185 11.68 13.83 14.52
N ARG A 186 12.95 14.11 14.17
CA ARG A 186 13.79 15.11 14.87
C ARG A 186 13.29 16.55 14.76
N LYS A 187 12.37 16.85 13.84
CA LYS A 187 11.74 18.17 13.71
C LYS A 187 10.43 18.26 14.49
N CYS A 188 9.91 17.14 14.97
CA CYS A 188 8.74 17.09 15.83
C CYS A 188 9.13 17.26 17.30
N PRO A 189 8.16 17.51 18.21
CA PRO A 189 8.37 17.38 19.64
C PRO A 189 8.96 16.03 20.03
N ALA A 190 9.67 16.01 21.17
CA ALA A 190 10.24 14.81 21.73
C ALA A 190 9.14 13.73 21.95
N PRO A 191 9.49 12.43 21.89
CA PRO A 191 8.51 11.34 22.00
C PRO A 191 7.61 11.44 23.25
N GLN A 192 8.10 12.00 24.36
CA GLN A 192 7.32 12.17 25.60
C GLN A 192 6.23 13.25 25.52
N SER A 193 6.23 14.07 24.47
CA SER A 193 5.35 15.24 24.31
C SER A 193 4.40 15.12 23.12
N ARG A 194 4.32 13.94 22.49
CA ARG A 194 3.45 13.64 21.36
C ARG A 194 2.97 12.20 21.44
N LEU A 195 1.83 11.91 20.82
CA LEU A 195 1.37 10.55 20.57
C LEU A 195 2.01 10.05 19.27
N THR A 196 2.73 8.93 19.33
CA THR A 196 3.30 8.25 18.15
C THR A 196 2.63 6.90 17.95
N MET A 197 2.14 6.67 16.73
CA MET A 197 1.56 5.40 16.31
C MET A 197 2.29 4.86 15.09
N LEU A 198 2.76 3.62 15.17
CA LEU A 198 3.44 2.93 14.09
C LEU A 198 2.60 1.72 13.69
N PHE A 199 2.31 1.60 12.40
CA PHE A 199 1.56 0.48 11.84
C PHE A 199 2.34 -0.17 10.71
N SER A 200 2.48 -1.50 10.77
CA SER A 200 3.33 -2.26 9.87
C SER A 200 2.72 -3.64 9.57
N ALA A 201 3.04 -4.24 8.42
CA ALA A 201 2.66 -5.64 8.20
C ALA A 201 3.59 -6.58 8.98
N THR A 202 4.83 -6.15 9.19
CA THR A 202 5.85 -6.87 9.95
C THR A 202 6.53 -5.97 10.99
N LEU A 203 6.80 -6.49 12.19
CA LEU A 203 7.66 -5.86 13.19
C LEU A 203 9.09 -6.42 13.10
N SER A 204 9.71 -6.23 11.92
CA SER A 204 11.11 -6.58 11.71
C SER A 204 12.03 -5.86 12.71
N TYR A 205 13.25 -6.36 12.89
CA TYR A 205 14.24 -5.73 13.78
C TYR A 205 14.41 -4.23 13.51
N LYS A 206 14.42 -3.83 12.24
CA LYS A 206 14.54 -2.43 11.81
C LYS A 206 13.34 -1.58 12.24
N VAL A 207 12.12 -2.11 12.11
CA VAL A 207 10.90 -1.42 12.54
C VAL A 207 10.86 -1.29 14.07
N ARG A 208 11.27 -2.34 14.80
CA ARG A 208 11.40 -2.29 16.27
C ARG A 208 12.46 -1.31 16.73
N GLU A 209 13.59 -1.21 16.02
CA GLU A 209 14.63 -0.21 16.29
C GLU A 209 14.07 1.21 16.16
N LEU A 210 13.33 1.52 15.09
CA LEU A 210 12.70 2.83 14.92
C LEU A 210 11.68 3.12 16.03
N ALA A 211 10.86 2.13 16.40
CA ALA A 211 9.92 2.28 17.50
C ALA A 211 10.63 2.57 18.83
N PHE A 212 11.72 1.86 19.11
CA PHE A 212 12.52 2.06 20.32
C PHE A 212 13.19 3.44 20.37
N GLU A 213 13.67 3.96 19.23
CA GLU A 213 14.37 5.25 19.17
C GLU A 213 13.43 6.46 19.22
N ASP A 214 12.28 6.40 18.55
CA ASP A 214 11.45 7.57 18.24
C ASP A 214 10.04 7.56 18.86
N MET A 215 9.72 6.56 19.72
CA MET A 215 8.45 6.44 20.46
C MET A 215 8.70 6.43 21.98
N ASN A 216 7.64 6.68 22.76
CA ASN A 216 7.70 6.72 24.22
C ASN A 216 7.04 5.48 24.83
N ASP A 217 7.87 4.48 25.18
CA ASP A 217 7.44 3.20 25.77
C ASP A 217 6.22 2.59 25.05
N PRO A 218 6.35 2.29 23.73
CA PRO A 218 5.22 1.89 22.91
C PRO A 218 4.71 0.51 23.29
N GLU A 219 3.39 0.35 23.32
CA GLU A 219 2.77 -0.97 23.42
C GLU A 219 2.84 -1.68 22.06
N TYR A 220 3.39 -2.90 22.07
CA TYR A 220 3.47 -3.74 20.88
C TYR A 220 2.21 -4.59 20.76
N ILE A 221 1.49 -4.41 19.67
CA ILE A 221 0.26 -5.15 19.39
C ILE A 221 0.51 -6.01 18.16
N GLU A 222 0.56 -7.32 18.36
CA GLU A 222 0.69 -8.28 17.29
C GLU A 222 -0.65 -8.98 17.10
N ILE A 223 -1.35 -8.63 15.99
CA ILE A 223 -2.49 -9.42 15.56
C ILE A 223 -1.93 -10.63 14.84
N GLU A 224 -2.02 -11.79 15.51
CA GLU A 224 -1.77 -13.04 14.81
C GLU A 224 -2.71 -13.11 13.60
N PRO A 225 -2.19 -13.48 12.41
CA PRO A 225 -3.06 -13.73 11.29
C PRO A 225 -4.08 -14.78 11.74
N GLU A 226 -5.38 -14.50 11.58
CA GLU A 226 -6.48 -15.31 12.13
C GLU A 226 -6.37 -16.80 11.77
N GLN A 227 -5.58 -17.15 10.76
CA GLN A 227 -4.90 -18.43 10.65
C GLN A 227 -3.52 -18.19 10.02
N LYS A 228 -2.52 -19.04 10.33
CA LYS A 228 -1.39 -19.24 9.41
C LYS A 228 -1.98 -19.40 8.01
N THR A 229 -1.57 -18.53 7.10
CA THR A 229 -2.14 -18.23 5.78
C THR A 229 -2.33 -19.43 4.83
N GLY A 230 -2.03 -20.66 5.24
CA GLY A 230 -2.04 -21.85 4.40
C GLY A 230 -3.40 -22.43 4.02
N HIS A 231 -4.53 -21.79 4.37
CA HIS A 231 -5.86 -22.35 4.04
C HIS A 231 -6.85 -21.40 3.33
N ARG A 232 -6.58 -20.11 3.19
CA ARG A 232 -7.51 -19.18 2.49
C ARG A 232 -7.07 -18.84 1.06
N ILE A 233 -5.77 -18.90 0.78
CA ILE A 233 -5.24 -18.77 -0.57
C ILE A 233 -4.88 -20.17 -1.05
N LYS A 234 -5.54 -20.64 -2.11
CA LYS A 234 -5.11 -21.84 -2.83
C LYS A 234 -3.82 -21.48 -3.56
N GLU A 235 -2.71 -22.04 -3.11
CA GLU A 235 -1.40 -21.84 -3.74
C GLU A 235 -1.08 -23.00 -4.67
N GLU A 236 -0.54 -22.69 -5.84
CA GLU A 236 -0.21 -23.66 -6.87
C GLU A 236 1.08 -23.25 -7.59
N LEU A 237 1.97 -24.22 -7.81
CA LEU A 237 3.28 -24.00 -8.43
C LEU A 237 3.40 -24.83 -9.72
N PHE A 238 3.85 -24.20 -10.79
CA PHE A 238 4.25 -24.88 -12.02
C PHE A 238 5.75 -24.65 -12.28
N TYR A 239 6.39 -25.62 -12.94
CA TYR A 239 7.78 -25.53 -13.41
C TYR A 239 7.84 -25.41 -14.94
N PRO A 240 7.41 -24.29 -15.55
CA PRO A 240 7.48 -24.13 -16.99
C PRO A 240 8.89 -23.85 -17.48
N SER A 241 9.19 -24.30 -18.70
CA SER A 241 10.30 -23.74 -19.47
C SER A 241 10.04 -22.25 -19.74
N ASN A 242 11.10 -21.47 -19.99
CA ASN A 242 10.92 -20.06 -20.35
C ASN A 242 10.12 -19.87 -21.65
N GLN A 243 10.10 -20.88 -22.53
CA GLN A 243 9.36 -20.86 -23.79
C GLN A 243 7.86 -21.11 -23.55
N ASP A 244 7.53 -22.04 -22.66
CA ASP A 244 6.15 -22.44 -22.38
C ASP A 244 5.42 -21.43 -21.49
N LYS A 245 6.16 -20.65 -20.71
CA LYS A 245 5.66 -19.80 -19.63
C LYS A 245 4.51 -18.87 -20.03
N MET A 246 4.59 -18.24 -21.19
CA MET A 246 3.54 -17.35 -21.68
C MET A 246 2.30 -18.12 -22.14
N ALA A 247 2.50 -19.27 -22.80
CA ALA A 247 1.40 -20.10 -23.28
C ALA A 247 0.67 -20.76 -22.10
N LEU A 248 1.42 -21.17 -21.07
CA LEU A 248 0.88 -21.62 -19.79
C LEU A 248 0.05 -20.54 -19.09
N LEU A 249 0.52 -19.27 -19.08
CA LEU A 249 -0.26 -18.18 -18.51
C LEU A 249 -1.63 -18.03 -19.18
N LEU A 250 -1.67 -17.99 -20.53
CA LEU A 250 -2.93 -17.88 -21.27
C LEU A 250 -3.84 -19.09 -21.02
N THR A 251 -3.27 -20.30 -21.05
CA THR A 251 -4.01 -21.54 -20.80
C THR A 251 -4.67 -21.51 -19.42
N LEU A 252 -3.92 -21.16 -18.38
CA LEU A 252 -4.45 -21.07 -17.02
C LEU A 252 -5.44 -19.92 -16.83
N MET A 253 -5.33 -18.84 -17.60
CA MET A 253 -6.34 -17.78 -17.57
C MET A 253 -7.68 -18.23 -18.17
N GLU A 254 -7.65 -19.05 -19.21
CA GLU A 254 -8.85 -19.65 -19.80
C GLU A 254 -9.45 -20.73 -18.88
N ASP A 255 -8.60 -21.54 -18.23
CA ASP A 255 -9.05 -22.62 -17.34
C ASP A 255 -9.64 -22.09 -16.02
N GLU A 256 -8.97 -21.14 -15.37
CA GLU A 256 -9.41 -20.59 -14.08
C GLU A 256 -10.47 -19.48 -14.25
N TRP A 257 -10.52 -18.83 -15.42
CA TRP A 257 -11.42 -17.72 -15.75
C TRP A 257 -11.55 -16.66 -14.64
N PRO A 258 -10.44 -16.00 -14.25
CA PRO A 258 -10.42 -15.14 -13.09
C PRO A 258 -11.28 -13.88 -13.28
N GLU A 259 -12.15 -13.55 -12.32
CA GLU A 259 -12.96 -12.32 -12.40
C GLU A 259 -12.09 -11.05 -12.38
N ARG A 260 -11.07 -11.05 -11.50
CA ARG A 260 -10.06 -9.99 -11.39
C ARG A 260 -8.73 -10.59 -10.98
N CYS A 261 -7.66 -10.29 -11.72
CA CYS A 261 -6.34 -10.84 -11.43
C CYS A 261 -5.18 -9.83 -11.58
N ILE A 262 -4.09 -10.12 -10.89
CA ILE A 262 -2.81 -9.40 -11.03
C ILE A 262 -1.74 -10.37 -11.47
N VAL A 263 -1.02 -10.02 -12.54
CA VAL A 263 0.13 -10.76 -13.05
C VAL A 263 1.42 -10.01 -12.69
N PHE A 264 2.25 -10.62 -11.87
CA PHE A 264 3.51 -10.06 -11.40
C PHE A 264 4.71 -10.57 -12.21
N ALA A 265 5.55 -9.64 -12.67
CA ALA A 265 6.84 -9.93 -13.28
C ALA A 265 7.92 -8.99 -12.74
N ASN A 266 9.18 -9.45 -12.68
CA ASN A 266 10.23 -8.74 -11.95
C ASN A 266 10.73 -7.50 -12.72
N THR A 267 10.60 -7.50 -14.06
CA THR A 267 11.09 -6.39 -14.89
C THR A 267 9.96 -5.71 -15.68
N LYS A 268 10.14 -4.41 -15.94
CA LYS A 268 9.20 -3.64 -16.78
C LYS A 268 9.09 -4.21 -18.18
N HIS A 269 10.19 -4.71 -18.75
CA HIS A 269 10.20 -5.26 -20.11
C HIS A 269 9.39 -6.56 -20.18
N ARG A 270 9.50 -7.40 -19.15
CA ARG A 270 8.65 -8.59 -19.07
C ARG A 270 7.18 -8.23 -18.89
N CYS A 271 6.87 -7.22 -18.08
CA CYS A 271 5.49 -6.71 -17.96
C CYS A 271 4.94 -6.20 -19.31
N GLU A 272 5.74 -5.46 -20.09
CA GLU A 272 5.36 -4.97 -21.42
C GLU A 272 5.05 -6.12 -22.39
N GLU A 273 5.85 -7.19 -22.32
CA GLU A 273 5.66 -8.39 -23.15
C GLU A 273 4.38 -9.15 -22.77
N ILE A 274 4.20 -9.45 -21.48
CA ILE A 274 2.99 -10.13 -20.97
C ILE A 274 1.74 -9.34 -21.34
N TRP A 275 1.74 -8.02 -21.10
CA TRP A 275 0.64 -7.14 -21.50
C TRP A 275 0.37 -7.22 -23.01
N GLY A 276 1.42 -7.30 -23.83
CA GLY A 276 1.32 -7.38 -25.28
C GLY A 276 0.61 -8.65 -25.77
N TYR A 277 0.88 -9.80 -25.14
CA TYR A 277 0.17 -11.06 -25.44
C TYR A 277 -1.27 -11.02 -24.94
N LEU A 278 -1.50 -10.64 -23.68
CA LEU A 278 -2.85 -10.58 -23.10
C LEU A 278 -3.78 -9.63 -23.86
N ALA A 279 -3.26 -8.48 -24.28
CA ALA A 279 -4.03 -7.53 -25.08
C ALA A 279 -4.29 -8.04 -26.50
N ALA A 280 -3.36 -8.80 -27.08
CA ALA A 280 -3.53 -9.41 -28.40
C ALA A 280 -4.56 -10.56 -28.38
N ASP A 281 -4.67 -11.24 -27.25
CA ASP A 281 -5.67 -12.28 -27.01
C ASP A 281 -7.08 -11.73 -26.72
N GLY A 282 -7.18 -10.42 -26.46
CA GLY A 282 -8.45 -9.71 -26.29
C GLY A 282 -8.85 -9.43 -24.85
N HIS A 283 -7.99 -9.72 -23.87
CA HIS A 283 -8.28 -9.41 -22.47
C HIS A 283 -8.29 -7.90 -22.17
N ARG A 284 -9.12 -7.50 -21.20
CA ARG A 284 -9.16 -6.14 -20.66
C ARG A 284 -8.01 -5.93 -19.68
N VAL A 285 -6.83 -5.66 -20.21
CA VAL A 285 -5.58 -5.66 -19.45
C VAL A 285 -4.91 -4.27 -19.33
N GLY A 286 -4.59 -3.88 -18.09
CA GLY A 286 -3.79 -2.70 -17.78
C GLY A 286 -2.32 -3.04 -17.53
N LEU A 287 -1.43 -2.10 -17.84
CA LEU A 287 0.00 -2.20 -17.56
C LEU A 287 0.38 -1.17 -16.48
N LEU A 288 0.90 -1.65 -15.36
CA LEU A 288 1.31 -0.84 -14.21
C LEU A 288 2.79 -1.06 -13.89
N THR A 289 3.65 -0.25 -14.50
CA THR A 289 5.11 -0.25 -14.26
C THR A 289 5.58 1.09 -13.72
N GLY A 290 6.84 1.17 -13.26
CA GLY A 290 7.41 2.42 -12.71
C GLY A 290 7.46 3.60 -13.69
N ASP A 291 7.42 3.34 -15.00
CA ASP A 291 7.45 4.37 -16.05
C ASP A 291 6.06 4.95 -16.37
N VAL A 292 4.99 4.37 -15.81
CA VAL A 292 3.62 4.84 -16.03
C VAL A 292 3.42 6.17 -15.32
N ALA A 293 3.14 7.22 -16.09
CA ALA A 293 2.84 8.54 -15.55
C ALA A 293 1.70 8.48 -14.52
N GLN A 294 1.86 9.23 -13.43
CA GLN A 294 1.01 9.09 -12.24
C GLN A 294 -0.49 9.28 -12.49
N LYS A 295 -0.87 10.22 -13.36
CA LYS A 295 -2.27 10.42 -13.75
C LYS A 295 -2.86 9.18 -14.45
N LYS A 296 -2.06 8.54 -15.32
CA LYS A 296 -2.46 7.31 -16.01
C LYS A 296 -2.54 6.14 -15.04
N ARG A 297 -1.59 6.05 -14.11
CA ARG A 297 -1.61 5.06 -13.02
C ARG A 297 -2.88 5.12 -12.19
N LEU A 298 -3.29 6.31 -11.70
CA LEU A 298 -4.55 6.48 -10.97
C LEU A 298 -5.77 6.09 -11.82
N SER A 299 -5.76 6.42 -13.11
CA SER A 299 -6.83 6.04 -14.03
C SER A 299 -6.93 4.52 -14.22
N LEU A 300 -5.79 3.83 -14.37
CA LEU A 300 -5.75 2.37 -14.53
C LEU A 300 -6.23 1.67 -13.26
N LEU A 301 -5.82 2.16 -12.09
CA LEU A 301 -6.27 1.60 -10.81
C LEU A 301 -7.77 1.78 -10.60
N LYS A 302 -8.29 2.96 -10.96
CA LYS A 302 -9.72 3.22 -10.94
C LYS A 302 -10.45 2.27 -11.88
N GLN A 303 -10.01 2.15 -13.14
CA GLN A 303 -10.62 1.24 -14.12
C GLN A 303 -10.59 -0.23 -13.64
N PHE A 304 -9.51 -0.66 -13.00
CA PHE A 304 -9.43 -2.01 -12.43
C PHE A 304 -10.36 -2.20 -11.23
N THR A 305 -10.51 -1.19 -10.39
CA THR A 305 -11.42 -1.23 -9.24
C THR A 305 -12.89 -1.18 -9.67
N ASP A 306 -13.20 -0.40 -10.71
CA ASP A 306 -14.54 -0.23 -11.27
C ASP A 306 -14.96 -1.41 -12.17
N GLY A 307 -14.05 -2.36 -12.47
CA GLY A 307 -14.33 -3.54 -13.31
C GLY A 307 -14.25 -3.27 -14.83
N ASP A 308 -13.69 -2.13 -15.23
CA ASP A 308 -13.38 -1.82 -16.64
C ASP A 308 -12.18 -2.63 -17.15
N LEU A 309 -11.26 -2.98 -16.25
CA LEU A 309 -10.12 -3.87 -16.49
C LEU A 309 -10.23 -5.11 -15.60
N ASP A 310 -9.97 -6.28 -16.19
CA ASP A 310 -10.00 -7.58 -15.48
C ASP A 310 -8.60 -7.98 -15.01
N ILE A 311 -7.56 -7.48 -15.69
CA ILE A 311 -6.18 -7.90 -15.48
C ILE A 311 -5.28 -6.68 -15.29
N LEU A 312 -4.43 -6.73 -14.27
CA LEU A 312 -3.28 -5.82 -14.14
C LEU A 312 -1.97 -6.58 -14.25
N VAL A 313 -1.13 -6.19 -15.21
CA VAL A 313 0.27 -6.65 -15.28
C VAL A 313 1.14 -5.62 -14.57
N ALA A 314 1.90 -6.04 -13.56
CA ALA A 314 2.65 -5.12 -12.71
C ALA A 314 4.02 -5.65 -12.24
N THR A 315 4.91 -4.72 -11.91
CA THR A 315 6.10 -5.01 -11.10
C THR A 315 5.82 -4.76 -9.63
N ASP A 316 6.61 -5.35 -8.71
CA ASP A 316 6.46 -5.13 -7.27
C ASP A 316 6.47 -3.65 -6.91
N VAL A 317 7.48 -2.92 -7.37
CA VAL A 317 7.63 -1.48 -7.11
C VAL A 317 6.37 -0.72 -7.52
N ALA A 318 5.76 -1.11 -8.64
CA ALA A 318 4.60 -0.43 -9.16
C ALA A 318 3.30 -0.85 -8.46
N ALA A 319 3.19 -2.09 -7.98
CA ALA A 319 1.99 -2.62 -7.35
C ALA A 319 1.96 -2.49 -5.82
N ARG A 320 3.09 -2.23 -5.18
CA ARG A 320 3.15 -2.02 -3.73
C ARG A 320 2.30 -0.80 -3.34
N GLY A 321 1.62 -0.86 -2.18
CA GLY A 321 0.88 0.29 -1.60
C GLY A 321 -0.50 0.54 -2.15
N LEU A 322 -1.00 -0.40 -2.93
CA LEU A 322 -2.30 -0.32 -3.53
C LEU A 322 -3.25 -1.15 -2.69
N HIS A 323 -4.20 -0.48 -2.03
CA HIS A 323 -5.39 -1.19 -1.58
C HIS A 323 -6.26 -1.49 -2.81
N ILE A 324 -6.09 -2.68 -3.37
CA ILE A 324 -6.93 -3.18 -4.47
C ILE A 324 -7.83 -4.24 -3.87
N SER A 325 -9.12 -3.93 -3.82
CA SER A 325 -10.14 -4.86 -3.31
C SER A 325 -10.50 -5.88 -4.39
N ASP A 326 -11.01 -7.04 -3.96
CA ASP A 326 -11.65 -8.04 -4.82
C ASP A 326 -10.76 -8.66 -5.91
N VAL A 327 -9.45 -8.78 -5.67
CA VAL A 327 -8.58 -9.59 -6.54
C VAL A 327 -8.85 -11.05 -6.22
N THR A 328 -9.30 -11.82 -7.20
CA THR A 328 -9.57 -13.26 -7.06
C THR A 328 -8.29 -14.07 -7.25
N HIS A 329 -7.45 -13.67 -8.22
CA HIS A 329 -6.27 -14.44 -8.63
C HIS A 329 -5.00 -13.59 -8.65
N VAL A 330 -3.91 -14.18 -8.19
CA VAL A 330 -2.56 -13.63 -8.31
C VAL A 330 -1.72 -14.61 -9.12
N PHE A 331 -1.16 -14.15 -10.23
CA PHE A 331 -0.20 -14.90 -11.02
C PHE A 331 1.20 -14.35 -10.74
N ASN A 332 2.04 -15.12 -10.04
CA ASN A 332 3.48 -14.86 -9.96
C ASN A 332 4.13 -15.40 -11.24
N TYR A 333 4.03 -14.63 -12.32
CA TYR A 333 4.66 -14.99 -13.58
C TYR A 333 6.16 -15.18 -13.36
N ASP A 334 6.85 -14.21 -12.76
CA ASP A 334 8.21 -14.43 -12.24
C ASP A 334 8.14 -14.64 -10.73
N LEU A 335 8.88 -15.59 -10.14
CA LEU A 335 9.05 -15.59 -8.68
C LEU A 335 9.84 -14.34 -8.25
N PRO A 336 9.46 -13.67 -7.14
CA PRO A 336 10.17 -12.48 -6.69
C PRO A 336 11.60 -12.80 -6.28
N ASP A 337 12.49 -11.82 -6.38
CA ASP A 337 13.88 -11.93 -5.93
C ASP A 337 13.98 -11.95 -4.40
N ASP A 338 13.11 -11.19 -3.72
CA ASP A 338 13.01 -11.16 -2.26
C ASP A 338 11.80 -12.00 -1.79
N ARG A 339 12.01 -12.86 -0.79
CA ARG A 339 10.97 -13.75 -0.24
C ARG A 339 9.79 -12.99 0.40
N GLU A 340 10.05 -11.80 0.96
CA GLU A 340 9.02 -10.95 1.55
C GLU A 340 8.03 -10.44 0.48
N ASP A 341 8.49 -10.19 -0.74
CA ASP A 341 7.62 -9.76 -1.84
C ASP A 341 6.61 -10.85 -2.23
N TYR A 342 6.95 -12.14 -2.08
CA TYR A 342 6.00 -13.22 -2.35
C TYR A 342 4.73 -13.06 -1.50
N VAL A 343 4.90 -12.86 -0.19
CA VAL A 343 3.78 -12.63 0.73
C VAL A 343 3.01 -11.35 0.37
N HIS A 344 3.70 -10.30 -0.06
CA HIS A 344 3.06 -9.06 -0.51
C HIS A 344 2.25 -9.19 -1.81
N ARG A 345 2.67 -10.08 -2.71
CA ARG A 345 1.97 -10.39 -3.96
C ARG A 345 0.73 -11.22 -3.70
N ILE A 346 0.87 -12.35 -2.99
CA ILE A 346 -0.29 -13.22 -2.71
C ILE A 346 -1.30 -12.55 -1.80
N GLY A 347 -0.86 -11.65 -0.89
CA GLY A 347 -1.73 -10.81 -0.07
C GLY A 347 -2.53 -9.75 -0.84
N ARG A 348 -2.46 -9.73 -2.19
CA ARG A 348 -3.42 -8.98 -3.03
C ARG A 348 -4.75 -9.70 -3.15
N THR A 349 -4.77 -11.03 -3.07
CA THR A 349 -5.99 -11.85 -3.03
C THR A 349 -6.34 -12.27 -1.59
N GLY A 350 -7.51 -12.87 -1.38
CA GLY A 350 -7.93 -13.44 -0.10
C GLY A 350 -8.17 -12.42 1.03
N ARG A 351 -8.57 -11.19 0.68
CA ARG A 351 -8.81 -10.10 1.65
C ARG A 351 -10.22 -10.16 2.25
N ALA A 352 -10.38 -9.60 3.45
CA ALA A 352 -11.67 -9.40 4.13
C ALA A 352 -12.54 -10.67 4.33
N GLY A 353 -11.90 -11.85 4.37
CA GLY A 353 -12.59 -13.13 4.60
C GLY A 353 -12.85 -13.96 3.34
N GLU A 354 -12.60 -13.40 2.15
CA GLU A 354 -12.74 -14.12 0.87
C GLU A 354 -11.61 -15.13 0.63
N SER A 355 -11.89 -16.17 -0.16
CA SER A 355 -10.87 -17.10 -0.66
C SER A 355 -10.15 -16.54 -1.88
N GLY A 356 -8.87 -16.87 -2.04
CA GLY A 356 -8.04 -16.41 -3.15
C GLY A 356 -7.29 -17.55 -3.83
N VAL A 357 -6.78 -17.31 -5.03
CA VAL A 357 -5.89 -18.24 -5.73
C VAL A 357 -4.57 -17.55 -6.06
N SER A 358 -3.45 -18.21 -5.79
CA SER A 358 -2.10 -17.78 -6.13
C SER A 358 -1.44 -18.86 -6.98
N ILE A 359 -1.15 -18.55 -8.23
CA ILE A 359 -0.47 -19.44 -9.17
C ILE A 359 0.92 -18.89 -9.45
N SER A 360 1.94 -19.71 -9.27
CA SER A 360 3.34 -19.30 -9.36
C SER A 360 4.11 -20.12 -10.38
N PHE A 361 5.00 -19.48 -11.13
CA PHE A 361 5.87 -20.16 -12.10
C PHE A 361 7.34 -20.14 -11.65
N ALA A 362 7.85 -21.31 -11.24
CA ALA A 362 9.27 -21.53 -10.99
C ALA A 362 9.98 -21.92 -12.30
N CYS A 363 10.21 -20.94 -13.18
CA CYS A 363 10.95 -21.17 -14.43
C CYS A 363 12.47 -21.24 -14.21
N GLU A 364 13.22 -21.58 -15.26
CA GLU A 364 14.69 -21.70 -15.25
C GLU A 364 15.41 -20.46 -14.69
N GLU A 365 14.83 -19.25 -14.88
CA GLU A 365 15.42 -17.99 -14.42
C GLU A 365 15.23 -17.75 -12.91
N TYR A 366 14.09 -18.16 -12.34
CA TYR A 366 13.66 -17.73 -10.99
C TYR A 366 13.38 -18.88 -10.02
N ALA A 367 13.51 -20.14 -10.45
CA ALA A 367 13.29 -21.31 -9.59
C ALA A 367 14.21 -21.34 -8.36
N MET A 368 15.40 -20.73 -8.44
CA MET A 368 16.35 -20.64 -7.33
C MET A 368 15.86 -19.75 -6.17
N ASN A 369 14.84 -18.91 -6.40
CA ASN A 369 14.25 -18.06 -5.36
C ASN A 369 13.25 -18.85 -4.48
N LEU A 370 12.73 -19.98 -4.98
CA LEU A 370 11.69 -20.77 -4.32
C LEU A 370 12.07 -21.26 -2.90
N PRO A 371 13.28 -21.80 -2.63
CA PRO A 371 13.60 -22.30 -1.30
C PRO A 371 13.52 -21.23 -0.20
N ALA A 372 13.97 -20.02 -0.48
CA ALA A 372 13.89 -18.90 0.46
C ALA A 372 12.45 -18.44 0.70
N ILE A 373 11.60 -18.55 -0.33
CA ILE A 373 10.15 -18.28 -0.24
C ILE A 373 9.48 -19.33 0.65
N GLU A 374 9.67 -20.63 0.37
CA GLU A 374 9.07 -21.73 1.13
C GLU A 374 9.52 -21.73 2.61
N GLU A 375 10.80 -21.43 2.86
CA GLU A 375 11.32 -21.25 4.22
C GLU A 375 10.60 -20.10 4.94
N TYR A 376 10.35 -18.98 4.24
CA TYR A 376 9.70 -17.81 4.82
C TYR A 376 8.21 -18.03 5.12
N ILE A 377 7.47 -18.65 4.20
CA ILE A 377 6.04 -18.97 4.38
C ILE A 377 5.83 -20.21 5.26
N GLY A 378 6.89 -20.95 5.56
CA GLY A 378 6.89 -22.08 6.49
C GLY A 378 6.22 -23.34 5.95
N HIS A 379 6.02 -23.45 4.63
CA HIS A 379 5.46 -24.61 3.96
C HIS A 379 5.87 -24.65 2.48
N SER A 380 5.81 -25.83 1.86
CA SER A 380 6.07 -25.98 0.42
C SER A 380 4.81 -25.75 -0.40
N ILE A 381 4.97 -25.14 -1.57
CA ILE A 381 3.86 -24.83 -2.47
C ILE A 381 3.48 -26.10 -3.26
N PRO A 382 2.19 -26.50 -3.30
CA PRO A 382 1.75 -27.67 -4.07
C PRO A 382 2.11 -27.54 -5.56
N VAL A 383 2.77 -28.56 -6.09
CA VAL A 383 3.23 -28.59 -7.48
C VAL A 383 2.16 -29.22 -8.38
N SER A 384 1.80 -28.50 -9.43
CA SER A 384 0.94 -28.96 -10.51
C SER A 384 1.72 -29.19 -11.80
N GLN A 385 1.19 -30.07 -12.63
CA GLN A 385 1.76 -30.42 -13.93
C GLN A 385 0.97 -29.77 -15.05
N TYR A 386 1.65 -29.44 -16.15
CA TYR A 386 1.04 -29.03 -17.40
C TYR A 386 1.58 -29.89 -18.54
N GLU A 387 0.77 -30.10 -19.58
CA GLU A 387 1.20 -30.79 -20.79
C GLU A 387 1.56 -29.75 -21.85
N THR A 388 2.80 -29.76 -22.33
CA THR A 388 3.29 -28.79 -23.32
C THR A 388 2.46 -28.83 -24.61
N GLU A 389 1.98 -30.01 -25.01
CA GLU A 389 1.15 -30.19 -26.21
C GLU A 389 -0.27 -29.65 -26.07
N ALA A 390 -0.74 -29.44 -24.83
CA ALA A 390 -2.08 -28.91 -24.55
C ALA A 390 -2.11 -27.38 -24.38
N LEU A 391 -0.94 -26.72 -24.44
CA LEU A 391 -0.85 -25.28 -24.29
C LEU A 391 -1.48 -24.54 -25.47
N LEU A 392 -2.14 -23.42 -25.17
CA LEU A 392 -2.70 -22.54 -26.19
C LEU A 392 -1.61 -21.96 -27.11
N GLU A 393 -1.94 -21.83 -28.39
CA GLU A 393 -1.08 -21.12 -29.34
C GLU A 393 -1.02 -19.63 -29.02
N LEU A 394 0.20 -19.07 -29.00
CA LEU A 394 0.38 -17.66 -28.67
C LEU A 394 -0.08 -16.73 -29.81
N PRO A 395 -0.91 -15.71 -29.52
CA PRO A 395 -1.21 -14.68 -30.50
C PRO A 395 0.03 -13.83 -30.79
N LYS A 396 0.03 -13.12 -31.93
CA LYS A 396 1.09 -12.16 -32.23
C LYS A 396 0.99 -10.96 -31.27
N PRO A 397 1.99 -10.71 -30.41
CA PRO A 397 1.85 -9.76 -29.32
C PRO A 397 1.78 -8.32 -29.83
N TYR A 398 0.97 -7.49 -29.18
CA TYR A 398 1.04 -6.05 -29.35
C TYR A 398 2.34 -5.49 -28.79
N ARG A 399 2.91 -4.51 -29.50
CA ARG A 399 4.14 -3.82 -29.07
C ARG A 399 3.83 -2.36 -28.79
N LEU A 400 4.22 -1.89 -27.61
CA LEU A 400 4.18 -0.47 -27.29
C LEU A 400 5.14 0.29 -28.22
N LYS A 401 4.63 1.32 -28.91
CA LYS A 401 5.48 2.21 -29.71
C LYS A 401 6.37 3.01 -28.77
N ARG A 402 7.67 2.69 -28.72
CA ARG A 402 8.66 3.53 -28.03
C ARG A 402 8.80 4.85 -28.79
N ALA A 403 8.70 5.98 -28.10
CA ALA A 403 9.04 7.27 -28.67
C ALA A 403 10.53 7.26 -29.05
N VAL A 404 10.85 7.43 -30.33
CA VAL A 404 12.23 7.58 -30.78
C VAL A 404 12.73 8.91 -30.22
N PRO A 405 13.83 8.95 -29.45
CA PRO A 405 14.41 10.21 -29.02
C PRO A 405 14.83 10.99 -30.28
N PRO A 406 14.56 12.31 -30.36
CA PRO A 406 14.91 13.09 -31.54
C PRO A 406 16.42 12.99 -31.79
N GLN A 407 16.79 12.51 -32.97
CA GLN A 407 18.20 12.48 -33.41
C GLN A 407 18.76 13.90 -33.30
N GLY A 408 19.74 14.09 -32.41
CA GLY A 408 20.43 15.35 -32.28
C GLY A 408 21.05 15.74 -33.61
N HIS A 409 20.63 16.88 -34.16
CA HIS A 409 21.31 17.50 -35.29
C HIS A 409 22.73 17.88 -34.87
N THR A 410 23.71 17.04 -35.23
CA THR A 410 25.12 17.39 -35.20
C THR A 410 25.37 18.47 -36.24
N ARG A 411 25.31 19.75 -35.81
CA ARG A 411 25.84 20.86 -36.60
C ARG A 411 27.36 20.74 -36.63
N HIS A 412 27.90 20.18 -37.72
CA HIS A 412 29.31 20.34 -38.07
C HIS A 412 29.61 21.84 -38.25
N ARG A 413 30.32 22.43 -37.28
CA ARG A 413 31.03 23.69 -37.47
C ARG A 413 32.37 23.37 -38.13
N SER A 414 32.45 23.58 -39.44
CA SER A 414 33.71 23.65 -40.18
C SER A 414 34.50 24.86 -39.71
N TYR A 415 35.62 24.62 -39.02
CA TYR A 415 36.63 25.65 -38.78
C TYR A 415 37.44 25.85 -40.07
N HIS A 416 37.33 27.03 -40.68
CA HIS A 416 38.31 27.52 -41.62
C HIS A 416 39.47 28.15 -40.83
N THR A 417 40.64 27.53 -40.90
CA THR A 417 41.92 28.11 -40.52
C THR A 417 42.51 28.80 -41.75
N LYS A 418 43.09 29.99 -41.54
CA LYS A 418 44.05 30.61 -42.47
C LYS A 418 45.39 29.88 -42.42
#